data_AF-A0A7Z8VSV4-F1
#
_entry.id   AF-A0A7Z8VSV4-F1
#
_cell.length_a   1.000
_cell.length_b   1.000
_cell.length_c   1.000
_cell.angle_alpha   90.00
_cell.angle_beta   90.00
_cell.angle_gamma   90.00
#
_symmetry.space_group_name_H-M   'P 1'
#
loop_
_entity.id
_entity.type
_entity.pdbx_description
1 polymer ?
#
loop_
_entity_poly.entity_id
_entity_poly.type
_entity_poly.pdbx_seq_one_letter_code
_entity_poly.pdbx_strand_id
1 'polypeptide(L)'
;MEMGVGIHGERGIETMKLGTAKEITAIICKKIEDDLKPQKGQRILLHVNGLGATPPMEQYLVFDEACQYWEERGVIIERSLVGDYTTALDMAGISITVTLLDDELIELWDAPVHTANLRWGC
;
A
#
# COMPACT_ATOMS: atom_id res chain seq x y z
N MET A 1 -6.67 8.38 -15.26
CA MET A 1 -5.59 8.04 -14.31
C MET A 1 -4.53 7.25 -15.04
N GLU A 2 -3.29 7.38 -14.60
CA GLU A 2 -2.16 6.60 -15.11
C GLU A 2 -1.88 5.46 -14.13
N MET A 3 -2.01 4.20 -14.57
CA MET A 3 -1.83 3.02 -13.72
C MET A 3 -0.38 2.53 -13.79
N GLY A 4 0.24 2.33 -12.63
CA GLY A 4 1.63 1.88 -12.55
C GLY A 4 2.65 2.97 -12.92
N VAL A 5 2.34 4.23 -12.63
CA VAL A 5 3.26 5.37 -12.79
C VAL A 5 4.47 5.23 -11.85
N GLY A 6 5.64 5.67 -12.29
CA GLY A 6 6.82 5.80 -11.43
C GLY A 6 6.80 7.10 -10.60
N ILE A 7 7.80 7.27 -9.73
CA ILE A 7 7.90 8.45 -8.84
C ILE A 7 8.53 9.68 -9.50
N HIS A 8 9.03 9.56 -10.73
CA HIS A 8 9.59 10.67 -11.51
C HIS A 8 8.69 11.08 -12.68
N GLY A 9 7.41 10.67 -12.65
CA GLY A 9 6.45 10.94 -13.72
C GLY A 9 6.69 10.09 -14.97
N GLU A 10 7.39 8.96 -14.84
CA GLU A 10 7.53 8.00 -15.92
C GLU A 10 6.15 7.48 -16.34
N ARG A 11 6.02 7.17 -17.63
CA ARG A 11 4.76 6.64 -18.17
C ARG A 11 4.38 5.34 -17.46
N GLY A 12 3.11 5.23 -17.09
CA GLY A 12 2.60 4.02 -16.47
C GLY A 12 2.45 2.88 -17.46
N ILE A 13 1.95 1.75 -16.96
CA ILE A 13 1.63 0.56 -17.74
C ILE A 13 0.47 0.86 -18.69
N GLU A 14 -0.51 1.63 -18.22
CA GLU A 14 -1.74 1.93 -18.96
C GLU A 14 -2.37 3.25 -18.50
N THR A 15 -2.93 4.00 -19.44
CA THR A 15 -3.81 5.13 -19.15
C THR A 15 -5.26 4.66 -19.19
N MET A 16 -6.02 4.87 -18.11
CA MET A 16 -7.42 4.43 -18.03
C MET A 16 -8.34 5.47 -17.40
N LYS A 17 -9.66 5.30 -17.55
CA LYS A 17 -10.64 6.15 -16.86
C LYS A 17 -10.49 6.00 -15.35
N LEU A 18 -10.72 7.09 -14.62
CA LEU A 18 -10.75 7.06 -13.16
C LEU A 18 -11.93 6.20 -12.71
N GLY A 19 -11.66 5.19 -11.90
CA GLY A 19 -12.67 4.34 -11.26
C GLY A 19 -12.98 4.80 -9.82
N THR A 20 -13.81 4.02 -9.15
CA THR A 20 -14.01 4.11 -7.70
C THR A 20 -12.75 3.65 -6.95
N ALA A 21 -12.60 4.04 -5.67
CA ALA A 21 -11.48 3.58 -4.83
C ALA A 21 -11.42 2.05 -4.78
N LYS A 22 -12.57 1.37 -4.66
CA LYS A 22 -12.68 -0.09 -4.71
C LYS A 22 -12.13 -0.69 -6.00
N GLU A 23 -12.55 -0.17 -7.15
CA GLU A 23 -12.10 -0.68 -8.46
C GLU A 23 -10.61 -0.45 -8.66
N ILE A 24 -10.10 0.74 -8.32
CA ILE A 24 -8.68 1.08 -8.44
C ILE A 24 -7.84 0.18 -7.54
N THR A 25 -8.24 0.03 -6.28
CA THR A 25 -7.55 -0.79 -5.28
C THR A 25 -7.52 -2.26 -5.71
N ALA A 26 -8.66 -2.79 -6.18
CA ALA A 26 -8.73 -4.17 -6.66
C ALA A 26 -7.79 -4.43 -7.86
N ILE A 27 -7.64 -3.48 -8.78
CA ILE A 27 -6.68 -3.61 -9.91
C ILE A 27 -5.24 -3.69 -9.39
N ILE A 28 -4.87 -2.80 -8.46
CA ILE A 28 -3.52 -2.76 -7.89
C ILE A 28 -3.23 -4.04 -7.11
N CYS A 29 -4.11 -4.39 -6.16
CA CYS A 29 -3.94 -5.57 -5.33
C CYS A 29 -3.96 -6.86 -6.15
N LYS A 30 -4.73 -6.94 -7.24
CA LYS A 30 -4.71 -8.12 -8.12
C LYS A 30 -3.39 -8.30 -8.83
N LYS A 31 -2.79 -7.21 -9.32
CA LYS A 31 -1.44 -7.28 -9.92
C LYS A 31 -0.39 -7.74 -8.91
N ILE A 32 -0.47 -7.26 -7.67
CA ILE A 32 0.40 -7.70 -6.58
C ILE A 32 0.14 -9.17 -6.24
N GLU A 33 -1.12 -9.59 -6.12
CA GLU A 33 -1.52 -10.98 -5.85
C GLU A 33 -0.97 -11.94 -6.90
N ASP A 34 -1.07 -11.58 -8.19
CA ASP A 34 -0.62 -12.43 -9.30
C ASP A 34 0.88 -12.67 -9.31
N ASP A 35 1.66 -11.69 -8.84
CA ASP A 35 3.11 -11.78 -8.74
C ASP A 35 3.55 -12.45 -7.43
N LEU A 36 3.05 -11.95 -6.30
CA LEU A 36 3.46 -12.33 -4.95
C LEU A 36 2.88 -13.67 -4.49
N LYS A 37 1.68 -14.03 -4.96
CA LYS A 37 0.95 -15.28 -4.67
C LYS A 37 0.91 -15.65 -3.18
N PRO A 38 0.45 -14.75 -2.28
CA PRO A 38 0.34 -15.04 -0.87
C PRO A 38 -0.61 -16.22 -0.62
N GLN A 39 -0.26 -17.05 0.35
CA GLN A 39 -1.08 -18.20 0.74
C GLN A 39 -2.14 -17.77 1.77
N LYS A 40 -3.20 -18.57 1.92
CA LYS A 40 -4.16 -18.38 3.01
C LYS A 40 -3.45 -18.50 4.37
N GLY A 41 -3.69 -17.54 5.26
CA GLY A 41 -3.02 -17.40 6.55
C GLY A 41 -1.68 -16.67 6.49
N GLN A 42 -1.22 -16.26 5.31
CA GLN A 42 -0.01 -15.45 5.16
C GLN A 42 -0.20 -14.10 5.88
N ARG A 43 0.77 -13.72 6.71
CA ARG A 43 0.83 -12.40 7.34
C ARG A 43 1.50 -11.41 6.40
N ILE A 44 1.00 -10.18 6.36
CA ILE A 44 1.57 -9.11 5.55
C ILE A 44 1.70 -7.79 6.31
N LEU A 45 2.66 -6.98 5.88
CA LEU A 45 2.65 -5.53 6.08
C LEU A 45 1.93 -4.91 4.88
N LEU A 46 0.83 -4.20 5.13
CA LEU A 46 0.09 -3.45 4.12
C LEU A 46 0.45 -1.96 4.22
N HIS A 47 1.13 -1.44 3.20
CA HIS A 47 1.56 -0.05 3.15
C HIS A 47 0.83 0.70 2.04
N VAL A 48 -0.01 1.68 2.41
CA VAL A 48 -0.65 2.61 1.49
C VAL A 48 0.07 3.94 1.57
N ASN A 49 0.65 4.36 0.44
CA ASN A 49 1.47 5.54 0.37
C ASN A 49 0.83 6.59 -0.55
N GLY A 50 0.67 7.82 -0.06
CA GLY A 50 0.32 8.95 -0.92
C GLY A 50 1.52 9.43 -1.73
N LEU A 51 1.27 9.84 -2.97
CA LEU A 51 2.30 10.36 -3.89
C LEU A 51 2.50 11.88 -3.76
N GLY A 52 1.85 12.53 -2.79
CA GLY A 52 2.09 13.93 -2.42
C GLY A 52 0.81 14.75 -2.24
N ALA A 53 -0.09 14.75 -3.22
CA ALA A 53 -1.30 15.60 -3.19
C ALA A 53 -2.60 14.86 -2.84
N THR A 54 -2.56 13.55 -2.57
CA THR A 54 -3.74 12.80 -2.17
C THR A 54 -4.05 13.01 -0.67
N PRO A 55 -5.25 13.51 -0.31
CA PRO A 55 -5.61 13.76 1.08
C PRO A 55 -5.56 12.49 1.95
N PRO A 56 -5.19 12.59 3.25
CA PRO A 56 -5.17 11.42 4.15
C PRO A 56 -6.48 10.63 4.19
N MET A 57 -7.64 11.32 4.10
CA MET A 57 -8.96 10.66 4.06
C MET A 57 -9.10 9.70 2.87
N GLU A 58 -8.58 10.08 1.70
CA GLU A 58 -8.61 9.23 0.51
C GLU A 58 -7.62 8.08 0.62
N GLN A 59 -6.47 8.30 1.27
CA GLN A 59 -5.50 7.23 1.56
C GLN A 59 -6.10 6.17 2.50
N TYR A 60 -6.83 6.59 3.53
CA TYR A 60 -7.54 5.66 4.43
C TYR A 60 -8.72 4.96 3.76
N LEU A 61 -9.41 5.60 2.81
CA LEU A 61 -10.42 4.94 1.99
C LEU A 61 -9.79 3.81 1.15
N VAL A 62 -8.64 4.05 0.52
CA VAL A 62 -7.90 3.03 -0.23
C VAL A 62 -7.39 1.92 0.70
N PHE A 63 -6.93 2.27 1.90
CA PHE A 63 -6.51 1.30 2.91
C PHE A 63 -7.66 0.37 3.31
N ASP A 64 -8.85 0.89 3.58
CA ASP A 64 -10.03 0.07 3.93
C ASP A 64 -10.40 -0.90 2.80
N GLU A 65 -10.43 -0.43 1.55
CA GLU A 65 -10.68 -1.29 0.38
C GLU A 65 -9.60 -2.36 0.20
N ALA A 66 -8.33 -2.03 0.47
CA ALA A 66 -7.23 -2.98 0.41
C ALA A 66 -7.31 -4.01 1.54
N CYS A 67 -7.75 -3.61 2.73
CA CYS A 67 -7.98 -4.53 3.84
C CYS A 67 -9.02 -5.58 3.46
N GLN A 68 -10.20 -5.14 3.02
CA GLN A 68 -11.28 -6.04 2.58
C GLN A 68 -10.79 -6.99 1.48
N TYR A 69 -10.05 -6.47 0.49
CA TYR A 69 -9.51 -7.28 -0.61
C TYR A 69 -8.65 -8.45 -0.13
N TRP A 70 -7.72 -8.21 0.80
CA TRP A 70 -6.79 -9.22 1.30
C TRP A 70 -7.44 -10.16 2.32
N GLU A 71 -8.30 -9.65 3.20
CA GLU A 71 -9.03 -10.45 4.19
C GLU A 71 -9.98 -11.46 3.53
N GLU A 72 -10.68 -11.08 2.45
CA GLU A 72 -11.52 -11.99 1.65
C GLU A 72 -10.72 -13.17 1.06
N ARG A 73 -9.42 -12.99 0.82
CA ARG A 73 -8.48 -14.03 0.36
C ARG A 73 -7.85 -14.82 1.51
N GLY A 74 -8.18 -14.48 2.75
CA GLY A 74 -7.66 -15.10 3.96
C GLY A 74 -6.21 -14.73 4.25
N VAL A 75 -5.72 -13.59 3.74
CA VAL A 75 -4.44 -13.00 4.12
C VAL A 75 -4.64 -12.17 5.40
N ILE A 76 -3.67 -12.21 6.31
CA ILE A 76 -3.72 -11.54 7.60
C ILE A 76 -2.90 -10.24 7.53
N ILE A 77 -3.54 -9.12 7.79
CA ILE A 77 -2.86 -7.81 7.83
C ILE A 77 -2.28 -7.64 9.23
N GLU A 78 -1.03 -8.05 9.38
CA GLU A 78 -0.36 -8.08 10.67
C GLU A 78 0.12 -6.68 11.06
N ARG A 79 0.64 -5.91 10.10
CA ARG A 79 1.05 -4.53 10.29
C ARG A 79 0.55 -3.67 9.14
N SER A 80 0.41 -2.38 9.40
CA SER A 80 0.00 -1.41 8.38
C SER A 80 0.77 -0.11 8.50
N LEU A 81 0.95 0.55 7.37
CA LEU A 81 1.48 1.90 7.30
C LEU A 81 0.64 2.70 6.30
N VAL A 82 0.15 3.88 6.70
CA VAL A 82 -0.68 4.74 5.84
C VAL A 82 -0.19 6.17 5.96
N GLY A 83 0.17 6.81 4.85
CA GLY A 83 0.67 8.19 4.85
C GLY A 83 1.56 8.52 3.66
N ASP A 84 2.22 9.67 3.74
CA ASP A 84 3.15 10.13 2.71
C ASP A 84 4.59 9.77 3.12
N TYR A 85 5.10 8.66 2.59
CA TYR A 85 6.45 8.14 2.90
C TYR A 85 7.40 8.25 1.71
N THR A 86 6.92 8.01 0.50
CA THR A 86 7.67 8.13 -0.77
C THR A 86 6.80 8.89 -1.77
N THR A 87 6.97 10.21 -1.81
CA THR A 87 6.16 11.11 -2.64
C THR A 87 6.80 11.41 -3.99
N ALA A 88 6.02 11.99 -4.90
CA ALA A 88 6.42 12.47 -6.21
C ALA A 88 5.93 13.92 -6.40
N LEU A 89 6.56 14.84 -5.64
CA LEU A 89 6.19 16.27 -5.57
C LEU A 89 4.71 16.46 -5.20
N ASP A 90 3.92 17.06 -6.10
CA ASP A 90 2.49 17.36 -5.95
C ASP A 90 1.60 16.35 -6.70
N MET A 91 2.11 15.14 -6.97
CA MET A 91 1.33 14.11 -7.67
C MET A 91 0.12 13.67 -6.83
N ALA A 92 -1.07 13.80 -7.42
CA ALA A 92 -2.30 13.23 -6.88
C ALA A 92 -2.38 11.75 -7.29
N GLY A 93 -1.98 10.87 -6.38
CA GLY A 93 -1.98 9.43 -6.59
C GLY A 93 -1.59 8.66 -5.33
N ILE A 94 -1.74 7.35 -5.40
CA ILE A 94 -1.39 6.42 -4.32
C ILE A 94 -0.58 5.25 -4.87
N SER A 95 0.22 4.63 -4.00
CA SER A 95 0.82 3.33 -4.23
C SER A 95 0.45 2.37 -3.09
N ILE A 96 0.37 1.08 -3.41
CA ILE A 96 0.16 0.01 -2.43
C ILE A 96 1.38 -0.89 -2.48
N THR A 97 1.97 -1.13 -1.31
CA THR A 97 3.06 -2.09 -1.12
C THR A 97 2.59 -3.19 -0.17
N VAL A 98 2.90 -4.45 -0.52
CA VAL A 98 2.61 -5.62 0.30
C VAL A 98 3.91 -6.37 0.53
N THR A 99 4.26 -6.57 1.80
CA THR A 99 5.43 -7.36 2.20
C THR A 99 4.96 -8.60 2.94
N LEU A 100 5.38 -9.78 2.51
CA LEU A 100 5.12 -11.01 3.26
C LEU A 100 5.94 -10.99 4.54
N LEU A 101 5.30 -11.31 5.66
CA LEU A 101 5.91 -11.29 6.98
C LEU A 101 6.04 -12.71 7.55
N ASP A 102 7.23 -13.01 8.05
CA ASP A 102 7.48 -14.07 9.01
C ASP A 102 7.69 -13.46 10.42
N ASP A 103 7.98 -14.30 11.42
CA ASP A 103 8.16 -13.84 12.79
C ASP A 103 9.36 -12.90 12.93
N GLU A 104 10.46 -13.17 12.21
CA GLU A 104 11.67 -12.33 12.24
C GLU A 104 11.38 -10.92 11.70
N LEU A 105 10.69 -10.81 10.56
CA LEU A 105 10.32 -9.52 9.98
C LEU A 105 9.34 -8.73 10.85
N ILE A 106 8.45 -9.41 11.57
CA ILE A 106 7.54 -8.75 12.52
C ILE A 106 8.34 -8.17 13.70
N GLU A 107 9.25 -8.95 14.28
CA GLU A 107 10.12 -8.48 15.35
C GLU A 107 10.98 -7.28 14.91
N LEU A 108 11.51 -7.31 13.68
CA LEU A 108 12.29 -6.20 13.12
C LEU A 108 11.44 -4.95 12.85
N TRP A 109 10.19 -5.11 12.40
CA TRP A 109 9.27 -3.99 12.20
C TRP A 109 8.91 -3.32 13.53
N ASP A 110 8.65 -4.11 14.58
CA ASP A 110 8.24 -3.60 15.89
C ASP A 110 9.40 -3.02 16.72
N ALA A 111 10.65 -3.27 16.31
CA ALA A 111 11.83 -2.73 16.97
C ALA A 111 11.75 -1.19 17.08
N PRO A 112 12.18 -0.58 18.21
CA PRO A 112 12.09 0.86 18.39
C PRO A 112 12.78 1.65 17.26
N VAL A 113 12.10 2.68 16.78
CA VAL A 113 12.62 3.60 15.75
C VAL A 113 12.38 5.04 16.19
N HIS A 114 13.37 5.89 15.94
CA HIS A 114 13.26 7.32 16.22
C HIS A 114 13.87 8.12 15.07
N THR A 115 13.02 8.43 14.09
CA THR A 115 13.35 9.27 12.95
C THR A 115 12.32 10.39 12.81
N ALA A 116 12.53 11.32 11.88
CA ALA A 116 11.59 12.41 11.64
C ALA A 116 10.20 11.93 11.17
N ASN A 117 10.13 10.79 10.46
CA ASN A 117 8.91 10.32 9.80
C ASN A 117 8.38 8.95 10.30
N LEU A 118 9.19 8.20 11.06
CA LEU A 118 8.79 6.96 11.73
C LEU A 118 9.26 7.00 13.18
N ARG A 119 8.32 6.79 14.12
CA ARG A 119 8.60 6.82 15.55
C ARG A 119 7.67 5.90 16.34
N TRP A 120 8.23 4.90 17.02
CA TRP A 120 7.54 4.03 17.97
C TRP A 120 8.54 3.34 18.91
N GLY A 121 8.03 2.76 20.00
CA GLY A 121 8.85 2.02 20.98
C GLY A 121 9.79 2.89 21.82
N CYS A 122 9.58 4.22 21.83
CA CYS A 122 10.37 5.20 22.58
C CYS A 122 9.61 5.80 23.76
#